data_AF-A0A9D5CB38-F1
#
_entry.id   AF-A0A9D5CB38-F1
#
_cell.length_a   1.000
_cell.length_b   1.000
_cell.length_c   1.000
_cell.angle_alpha   90.00
_cell.angle_beta   90.00
_cell.angle_gamma   90.00
#
_symmetry.space_group_name_H-M   'P 1'
#
loop_
_entity.id
_entity.type
_entity.pdbx_description
1 polymer ?
#
loop_
_entity_poly.entity_id
_entity_poly.type
_entity_poly.pdbx_seq_one_letter_code
_entity_poly.pdbx_strand_id
1 'polypeptide(L)'
;MEPESPPIPVVSTFTSPFEKSPNPSSSLRKPLSLWPGMYHSPVTDALWEARASVFESFLDSSKDRPPQTQLLTKTPSQSRVSIAYNFSSDFILREQYRDPWNEVRIGKLLEDLDALAGTIATKHCSDDDSTTRPLLLVTASVDKIVLKKPILVDKDLEIAGAVAWVGHSSIQIRMEITQLQEKSIPSDSVVLTATFTFVARDWKTGQSAPVNRLLPETEDEKKLFEEREARDKLRKRKLDAQTRELEWGGQRHHEDVGFLKRLLAEGRVFCDLPALADRDSILMRDTCLENSLICQPQQRNPHGRIFGGFLMLRAFELAFSTAYTFVGQMPCFLEVDHVNFLKPVNVGDFLRFKSCVLYTQLQNPEQPLINIEVEAHVTRPELRTSEITNTFYFKFTVNHDTLKKGVSIRNVVPATEEEARRVLERMEAEKIFASVQR
;
A
#
# COMPACT_ATOMS: atom_id res chain seq x y z
N MET A 1 -27.86 9.82 16.57
CA MET A 1 -27.33 9.87 15.19
C MET A 1 -26.66 11.22 15.04
N GLU A 2 -25.35 11.29 15.27
CA GLU A 2 -24.58 12.43 14.76
C GLU A 2 -24.61 12.36 13.22
N PRO A 3 -24.75 13.49 12.50
CA PRO A 3 -24.76 13.47 11.05
C PRO A 3 -23.40 12.98 10.53
N GLU A 4 -23.41 12.03 9.60
CA GLU A 4 -22.20 11.64 8.88
C GLU A 4 -21.56 12.88 8.27
N SER A 5 -20.26 13.08 8.52
CA SER A 5 -19.53 14.16 7.88
C SER A 5 -19.61 13.98 6.36
N PRO A 6 -19.98 15.02 5.58
CA PRO A 6 -20.11 14.89 4.14
C PRO A 6 -18.79 14.41 3.53
N PRO A 7 -18.84 13.61 2.45
CA PRO A 7 -17.63 13.13 1.78
C PRO A 7 -16.76 14.31 1.37
N ILE A 8 -15.44 14.16 1.51
CA ILE A 8 -14.49 15.20 1.10
C ILE A 8 -14.57 15.31 -0.42
N PRO A 9 -14.98 16.47 -0.98
CA PRO A 9 -15.05 16.65 -2.42
C PRO A 9 -13.63 16.72 -2.97
N VAL A 10 -13.34 15.90 -3.97
CA VAL A 10 -12.07 15.93 -4.69
C VAL A 10 -12.31 16.65 -6.01
N VAL A 11 -11.57 17.72 -6.24
CA VAL A 11 -11.60 18.48 -7.50
C VAL A 11 -10.27 18.31 -8.23
N SER A 12 -10.30 18.44 -9.56
CA SER A 12 -9.05 18.39 -10.32
C SER A 12 -8.05 19.45 -9.85
N THR A 13 -6.78 19.07 -9.84
CA THR A 13 -5.66 19.98 -9.57
C THR A 13 -5.28 20.84 -10.79
N PHE A 14 -5.94 20.62 -11.95
CA PHE A 14 -5.82 21.48 -13.12
C PHE A 14 -7.06 22.37 -13.26
N THR A 15 -6.85 23.69 -13.39
CA THR A 15 -7.90 24.59 -13.89
C THR A 15 -8.13 24.33 -15.38
N SER A 16 -9.40 24.18 -15.78
CA SER A 16 -9.77 24.10 -17.19
C SER A 16 -9.23 25.33 -17.93
N PRO A 17 -8.63 25.18 -19.12
CA PRO A 17 -8.18 26.33 -19.92
C PRO A 17 -9.33 27.25 -20.35
N PHE A 18 -10.59 26.89 -20.05
CA PHE A 18 -11.79 27.65 -20.38
C PHE A 18 -12.46 28.34 -19.16
N GLU A 19 -11.95 28.17 -17.93
CA GLU A 19 -12.48 28.87 -16.75
C GLU A 19 -11.76 30.21 -16.52
N LYS A 20 -12.54 31.30 -16.42
CA LYS A 20 -12.03 32.63 -16.11
C LYS A 20 -11.51 32.69 -14.66
N SER A 21 -10.32 33.25 -14.51
CA SER A 21 -9.57 33.49 -13.27
C SER A 21 -10.43 34.05 -12.11
N PRO A 22 -10.20 33.61 -10.84
CA PRO A 22 -10.92 34.15 -9.68
C PRO A 22 -10.43 35.53 -9.24
N ASN A 23 -11.34 36.30 -8.63
CA ASN A 23 -11.17 37.70 -8.20
C ASN A 23 -10.06 37.91 -7.13
N PRO A 24 -9.34 39.06 -7.14
CA PRO A 24 -8.10 39.26 -6.38
C PRO A 24 -8.28 39.89 -4.98
N SER A 25 -9.27 39.46 -4.18
CA SER A 25 -9.59 40.14 -2.90
C SER A 25 -9.35 39.35 -1.61
N SER A 26 -8.44 38.37 -1.57
CA SER A 26 -8.01 37.70 -0.32
C SER A 26 -6.49 37.71 -0.12
N SER A 27 -5.94 38.90 0.13
CA SER A 27 -4.53 39.08 0.47
C SER A 27 -4.27 38.77 1.96
N LEU A 28 -3.58 37.65 2.23
CA LEU A 28 -2.53 37.42 3.28
C LEU A 28 -2.31 35.95 3.66
N ARG A 29 -2.90 34.98 2.95
CA ARG A 29 -2.27 33.65 2.83
C ARG A 29 -1.36 33.70 1.63
N LYS A 30 -0.07 33.37 1.79
CA LYS A 30 0.71 32.95 0.63
C LYS A 30 -0.06 31.78 0.03
N PRO A 31 -0.57 31.87 -1.20
CA PRO A 31 -1.22 30.72 -1.78
C PRO A 31 -0.11 29.67 -1.98
N LEU A 32 -0.40 28.42 -1.63
CA LEU A 32 0.45 27.26 -1.95
C LEU A 32 0.66 27.09 -3.49
N SER A 33 0.11 27.99 -4.30
CA SER A 33 0.22 28.08 -5.76
C SER A 33 1.56 28.61 -6.30
N LEU A 34 2.61 28.75 -5.47
CA LEU A 34 3.97 29.11 -5.90
C LEU A 34 4.96 27.93 -5.91
N TRP A 35 4.48 26.68 -5.90
CA TRP A 35 5.33 25.50 -6.05
C TRP A 35 5.35 25.02 -7.51
N PRO A 36 6.52 24.96 -8.18
CA PRO A 36 6.62 24.32 -9.49
C PRO A 36 6.43 22.80 -9.36
N GLY A 37 5.44 22.25 -10.09
CA GLY A 37 5.17 20.82 -10.25
C GLY A 37 4.15 20.27 -9.25
N MET A 38 2.98 19.91 -9.77
CA MET A 38 1.93 19.14 -9.09
C MET A 38 2.37 17.67 -9.00
N TYR A 39 2.73 17.18 -7.81
CA TYR A 39 3.32 15.82 -7.65
C TYR A 39 2.46 14.84 -6.86
N HIS A 40 1.33 15.27 -6.29
CA HIS A 40 0.39 14.42 -5.55
C HIS A 40 -0.88 14.19 -6.35
N SER A 41 -1.62 13.13 -6.02
CA SER A 41 -2.96 12.94 -6.57
C SER A 41 -3.89 14.07 -6.05
N PRO A 42 -4.95 14.44 -6.80
CA PRO A 42 -5.95 15.39 -6.33
C PRO A 42 -6.53 15.03 -4.95
N VAL A 43 -6.68 13.73 -4.69
CA VAL A 43 -7.12 13.20 -3.40
C VAL A 43 -6.11 13.46 -2.30
N THR A 44 -4.84 13.16 -2.55
CA THR A 44 -3.77 13.37 -1.57
C THR A 44 -3.67 14.85 -1.21
N ASP A 45 -3.77 15.74 -2.20
CA ASP A 45 -3.80 17.18 -1.97
C ASP A 45 -5.01 17.61 -1.11
N ALA A 46 -6.22 17.16 -1.45
CA ALA A 46 -7.42 17.47 -0.68
C ALA A 46 -7.36 16.94 0.76
N LEU A 47 -6.84 15.74 0.96
CA LEU A 47 -6.65 15.14 2.29
C LEU A 47 -5.58 15.87 3.11
N TRP A 48 -4.53 16.35 2.47
CA TRP A 48 -3.49 17.11 3.15
C TRP A 48 -3.97 18.52 3.49
N GLU A 49 -4.76 19.15 2.62
CA GLU A 49 -5.42 20.42 2.94
C GLU A 49 -6.38 20.27 4.13
N ALA A 50 -7.15 19.18 4.18
CA ALA A 50 -8.01 18.86 5.34
C ALA A 50 -7.23 18.69 6.65
N ARG A 51 -5.92 18.41 6.58
CA ARG A 51 -5.01 18.28 7.73
C ARG A 51 -4.15 19.53 7.97
N ALA A 52 -4.34 20.62 7.20
CA ALA A 52 -3.48 21.81 7.26
C ALA A 52 -3.38 22.44 8.65
N SER A 53 -4.47 22.47 9.42
CA SER A 53 -4.47 22.99 10.80
C SER A 53 -3.59 22.17 11.75
N VAL A 54 -3.61 20.84 11.60
CA VAL A 54 -2.71 19.93 12.32
C VAL A 54 -1.27 20.19 11.88
N PHE A 55 -1.02 20.49 10.61
CA PHE A 55 0.33 20.81 10.12
C PHE A 55 0.86 22.17 10.57
N GLU A 56 0.03 23.21 10.63
CA GLU A 56 0.40 24.50 11.20
C GLU A 56 0.86 24.34 12.65
N SER A 57 0.22 23.43 13.40
CA SER A 57 0.61 23.09 14.78
C SER A 57 2.02 22.46 14.86
N PHE A 58 2.42 21.67 13.86
CA PHE A 58 3.76 21.05 13.78
C PHE A 58 4.85 22.06 13.40
N LEU A 59 4.55 22.99 12.50
CA LEU A 59 5.50 24.01 12.05
C LEU A 59 5.79 25.04 13.14
N ASP A 60 4.85 25.25 14.07
CA ASP A 60 5.01 26.07 15.28
C ASP A 60 5.84 25.35 16.39
N SER A 61 6.85 24.59 15.97
CA SER A 61 7.84 23.86 16.77
C SER A 61 8.63 24.71 17.78
N SER A 62 8.41 26.03 17.77
CA SER A 62 8.95 26.99 18.74
C SER A 62 8.33 26.86 20.14
N LYS A 63 7.17 26.19 20.27
CA LYS A 63 6.48 25.97 21.54
C LYS A 63 6.67 24.52 22.02
N ASP A 64 7.32 24.33 23.17
CA ASP A 64 7.49 23.02 23.81
C ASP A 64 6.15 22.55 24.41
N ARG A 65 5.23 22.12 23.53
CA ARG A 65 3.88 21.70 23.92
C ARG A 65 3.92 20.40 24.73
N PRO A 66 3.14 20.29 25.83
CA PRO A 66 3.07 19.07 26.61
C PRO A 66 2.42 17.93 25.81
N PRO A 67 2.75 16.66 26.11
CA PRO A 67 2.03 15.53 25.55
C PRO A 67 0.58 15.51 26.09
N GLN A 68 -0.33 14.91 25.32
CA GLN A 68 -1.69 14.67 25.77
C GLN A 68 -1.67 13.87 27.09
N THR A 69 -2.27 14.44 28.14
CA THR A 69 -2.23 13.84 29.48
C THR A 69 -3.38 12.84 29.69
N GLN A 70 -4.53 13.06 29.03
CA GLN A 70 -5.71 12.21 29.16
C GLN A 70 -6.14 11.69 27.78
N LEU A 71 -6.19 10.36 27.64
CA LEU A 71 -6.67 9.70 26.42
C LEU A 71 -8.20 9.76 26.36
N LEU A 72 -8.72 10.14 25.20
CA LEU A 72 -10.15 10.13 24.91
C LEU A 72 -10.60 8.71 24.52
N THR A 73 -11.88 8.42 24.71
CA THR A 73 -12.53 7.25 24.10
C THR A 73 -13.34 7.73 22.91
N LYS A 74 -13.01 7.23 21.72
CA LYS A 74 -13.69 7.57 20.47
C LYS A 74 -14.40 6.36 19.87
N THR A 75 -15.45 6.61 19.12
CA THR A 75 -16.15 5.58 18.33
C THR A 75 -15.58 5.52 16.90
N PRO A 76 -15.77 4.42 16.15
CA PRO A 76 -15.39 4.35 14.74
C PRO A 76 -15.99 5.49 13.91
N SER A 77 -17.25 5.85 14.15
CA SER A 77 -17.97 6.95 13.48
C SER A 77 -17.24 8.30 13.59
N GLN A 78 -16.66 8.61 14.76
CA GLN A 78 -15.88 9.84 14.97
C GLN A 78 -14.57 9.88 14.16
N SER A 79 -14.01 8.72 13.82
CA SER A 79 -12.82 8.61 12.96
C SER A 79 -13.15 8.44 11.48
N ARG A 80 -14.42 8.23 11.12
CA ARG A 80 -14.84 7.90 9.75
C ARG A 80 -14.55 9.06 8.80
N VAL A 81 -13.98 8.74 7.64
CA VAL A 81 -13.71 9.67 6.54
C VAL A 81 -14.05 8.97 5.24
N SER A 82 -14.71 9.68 4.32
CA SER A 82 -14.98 9.20 2.96
C SER A 82 -14.55 10.21 1.91
N ILE A 83 -14.23 9.68 0.74
CA ILE A 83 -13.76 10.40 -0.44
C ILE A 83 -14.57 9.91 -1.63
N ALA A 84 -15.22 10.84 -2.32
CA ALA A 84 -15.95 10.56 -3.55
C ALA A 84 -15.12 10.95 -4.76
N TYR A 85 -15.06 10.06 -5.74
CA TYR A 85 -14.39 10.23 -7.02
C TYR A 85 -15.47 10.29 -8.09
N ASN A 86 -15.78 11.50 -8.54
CA ASN A 86 -16.87 11.75 -9.48
C ASN A 86 -16.43 11.49 -10.94
N PHE A 87 -15.87 10.32 -11.24
CA PHE A 87 -15.31 10.00 -12.55
C PHE A 87 -16.33 10.10 -13.70
N SER A 88 -17.62 9.91 -13.43
CA SER A 88 -18.67 10.02 -14.44
C SER A 88 -18.87 11.45 -14.94
N SER A 89 -18.63 12.45 -14.09
CA SER A 89 -18.93 13.87 -14.36
C SER A 89 -17.68 14.75 -14.44
N ASP A 90 -16.63 14.47 -13.67
CA ASP A 90 -15.35 15.18 -13.72
C ASP A 90 -14.36 14.47 -14.67
N PHE A 91 -14.33 14.94 -15.92
CA PHE A 91 -13.44 14.41 -16.95
C PHE A 91 -11.96 14.56 -16.59
N ILE A 92 -11.58 15.66 -15.94
CA ILE A 92 -10.16 15.94 -15.68
C ILE A 92 -9.67 15.04 -14.54
N LEU A 93 -10.46 14.89 -13.48
CA LEU A 93 -10.18 13.93 -12.42
C LEU A 93 -10.09 12.52 -13.00
N ARG A 94 -11.04 12.12 -13.85
CA ARG A 94 -10.99 10.82 -14.52
C ARG A 94 -9.69 10.62 -15.30
N GLU A 95 -9.26 11.62 -16.08
CA GLU A 95 -8.02 11.53 -16.86
C GLU A 95 -6.77 11.38 -15.99
N GLN A 96 -6.75 11.99 -14.79
CA GLN A 96 -5.63 11.84 -13.85
C GLN A 96 -5.51 10.42 -13.27
N TYR A 97 -6.63 9.68 -13.21
CA TYR A 97 -6.73 8.32 -12.67
C TYR A 97 -6.82 7.23 -13.73
N ARG A 98 -6.98 7.59 -15.00
CA ARG A 98 -7.04 6.67 -16.14
C ARG A 98 -5.64 6.29 -16.61
N ASP A 99 -5.48 5.04 -17.02
CA ASP A 99 -4.27 4.54 -17.68
C ASP A 99 -4.42 4.53 -19.22
N PRO A 100 -3.35 4.23 -19.98
CA PRO A 100 -3.40 4.21 -21.45
C PRO A 100 -4.42 3.22 -22.06
N TRP A 101 -4.88 2.23 -21.29
CA TRP A 101 -5.83 1.21 -21.72
C TRP A 101 -7.27 1.47 -21.25
N ASN A 102 -7.54 2.65 -20.68
CA ASN A 102 -8.85 2.99 -20.11
C ASN A 102 -9.21 2.17 -18.86
N GLU A 103 -8.21 1.71 -18.11
CA GLU A 103 -8.39 1.16 -16.77
C GLU A 103 -7.98 2.18 -15.70
N VAL A 104 -8.32 1.90 -14.45
CA VAL A 104 -7.92 2.74 -13.32
C VAL A 104 -6.47 2.47 -12.95
N ARG A 105 -5.69 3.53 -12.73
CA ARG A 105 -4.32 3.47 -12.21
C ARG A 105 -4.34 2.98 -10.76
N ILE A 106 -4.32 1.67 -10.55
CA ILE A 106 -4.36 1.07 -9.20
C ILE A 106 -3.25 1.59 -8.28
N GLY A 107 -2.04 1.83 -8.80
CA GLY A 107 -0.97 2.43 -8.03
C GLY A 107 -1.35 3.79 -7.40
N LYS A 108 -2.19 4.59 -8.07
CA LYS A 108 -2.72 5.85 -7.54
C LYS A 108 -3.73 5.62 -6.42
N LEU A 109 -4.60 4.61 -6.55
CA LEU A 109 -5.51 4.24 -5.46
C LEU A 109 -4.75 3.72 -4.22
N LEU A 110 -3.64 2.99 -4.40
CA LEU A 110 -2.79 2.56 -3.29
C LEU A 110 -2.14 3.75 -2.56
N GLU A 111 -1.72 4.77 -3.30
CA GLU A 111 -1.23 6.04 -2.75
C GLU A 111 -2.32 6.75 -1.93
N ASP A 112 -3.53 6.84 -2.49
CA ASP A 112 -4.67 7.50 -1.86
C ASP A 112 -5.18 6.78 -0.61
N LEU A 113 -5.17 5.44 -0.61
CA LEU A 113 -5.52 4.63 0.56
C LEU A 113 -4.59 4.92 1.75
N ASP A 114 -3.27 5.02 1.51
CA ASP A 114 -2.32 5.38 2.57
C ASP A 114 -2.54 6.81 3.08
N ALA A 115 -2.80 7.76 2.17
CA ALA A 115 -3.09 9.13 2.53
C ALA A 115 -4.37 9.24 3.38
N LEU A 116 -5.44 8.55 2.98
CA LEU A 116 -6.72 8.50 3.69
C LEU A 116 -6.55 7.84 5.07
N ALA A 117 -5.82 6.72 5.15
CA ALA A 117 -5.52 6.09 6.44
C ALA A 117 -4.74 7.04 7.36
N GLY A 118 -3.78 7.81 6.84
CA GLY A 118 -3.09 8.85 7.60
C GLY A 118 -4.03 9.93 8.13
N THR A 119 -5.03 10.33 7.35
CA THR A 119 -6.08 11.28 7.77
C THR A 119 -6.98 10.71 8.85
N ILE A 120 -7.46 9.47 8.69
CA ILE A 120 -8.28 8.77 9.68
C ILE A 120 -7.50 8.60 11.00
N ALA A 121 -6.23 8.20 10.93
CA ALA A 121 -5.36 8.09 12.11
C ALA A 121 -5.21 9.45 12.82
N THR A 122 -5.03 10.52 12.06
CA THR A 122 -4.92 11.89 12.61
C THR A 122 -6.22 12.31 13.30
N LYS A 123 -7.36 12.11 12.64
CA LYS A 123 -8.70 12.42 13.19
C LYS A 123 -8.98 11.65 14.49
N HIS A 124 -8.63 10.37 14.52
CA HIS A 124 -8.76 9.55 15.73
C HIS A 124 -7.86 10.03 16.88
N CYS A 125 -6.61 10.40 16.58
CA CYS A 125 -5.63 10.81 17.59
C CYS A 125 -5.79 12.26 18.06
N SER A 126 -6.48 13.12 17.32
CA SER A 126 -6.78 14.49 17.74
C SER A 126 -7.51 14.49 19.08
N ASP A 127 -7.10 15.35 20.01
CA ASP A 127 -7.84 15.71 21.22
C ASP A 127 -8.61 17.03 21.06
N ASP A 128 -8.58 17.61 19.86
CA ASP A 128 -9.12 18.92 19.48
C ASP A 128 -8.56 20.08 20.31
N ASP A 129 -7.51 19.82 21.11
CA ASP A 129 -6.78 20.79 21.88
C ASP A 129 -5.51 21.20 21.13
N SER A 130 -5.57 22.36 20.50
CA SER A 130 -4.41 22.93 19.79
C SER A 130 -3.20 23.22 20.68
N THR A 131 -3.29 23.08 22.01
CA THR A 131 -2.18 23.29 22.94
C THR A 131 -1.34 22.05 23.20
N THR A 132 -1.83 20.85 22.85
CA THR A 132 -1.07 19.61 23.02
C THR A 132 -0.13 19.36 21.85
N ARG A 133 0.88 18.52 22.12
CA ARG A 133 1.85 18.11 21.12
C ARG A 133 1.24 17.07 20.17
N PRO A 134 1.35 17.27 18.85
CA PRO A 134 0.82 16.32 17.90
C PRO A 134 1.69 15.05 17.79
N LEU A 135 1.04 13.93 17.45
CA LEU A 135 1.68 12.62 17.28
C LEU A 135 2.24 12.44 15.86
N LEU A 136 3.43 11.85 15.77
CA LEU A 136 3.99 11.38 14.52
C LEU A 136 3.32 10.05 14.15
N LEU A 137 2.45 10.09 13.15
CA LEU A 137 1.71 8.93 12.66
C LEU A 137 2.39 8.41 11.39
N VAL A 138 2.84 7.15 11.43
CA VAL A 138 3.50 6.51 10.28
C VAL A 138 2.85 5.17 9.96
N THR A 139 2.76 4.86 8.67
CA THR A 139 2.34 3.56 8.18
C THR A 139 3.35 2.50 8.63
N ALA A 140 2.91 1.50 9.38
CA ALA A 140 3.74 0.40 9.84
C ALA A 140 3.56 -0.84 8.94
N SER A 141 2.33 -1.13 8.56
CA SER A 141 2.04 -2.23 7.64
C SER A 141 0.73 -2.04 6.91
N VAL A 142 0.58 -2.76 5.81
CA VAL A 142 -0.65 -2.88 5.02
C VAL A 142 -0.96 -4.36 4.90
N ASP A 143 -2.14 -4.78 5.33
CA ASP A 143 -2.58 -6.17 5.16
C ASP A 143 -2.80 -6.46 3.67
N LYS A 144 -2.83 -7.74 3.27
CA LYS A 144 -3.11 -8.14 1.89
C LYS A 144 -4.35 -7.42 1.33
N ILE A 145 -4.18 -6.80 0.17
CA ILE A 145 -5.26 -6.13 -0.57
C ILE A 145 -5.57 -6.96 -1.80
N VAL A 146 -6.81 -7.41 -1.91
CA VAL A 146 -7.31 -8.19 -3.06
C VAL A 146 -8.40 -7.41 -3.78
N LEU A 147 -8.27 -7.32 -5.10
CA LEU A 147 -9.29 -6.75 -5.95
C LEU A 147 -10.39 -7.81 -6.19
N LYS A 148 -11.60 -7.56 -5.66
CA LYS A 148 -12.74 -8.48 -5.79
C LYS A 148 -13.38 -8.38 -7.17
N LYS A 149 -13.40 -7.17 -7.73
CA LYS A 149 -14.03 -6.84 -9.02
C LYS A 149 -13.22 -5.76 -9.75
N PRO A 150 -13.20 -5.76 -11.09
CA PRO A 150 -12.60 -4.67 -11.85
C PRO A 150 -13.23 -3.32 -11.48
N ILE A 151 -12.38 -2.28 -11.38
CA ILE A 151 -12.83 -0.90 -11.16
C ILE A 151 -12.97 -0.23 -12.51
N LEU A 152 -14.16 0.30 -12.78
CA LEU A 152 -14.48 0.97 -14.03
C LEU A 152 -14.14 2.46 -13.93
N VAL A 153 -13.33 2.97 -14.85
CA VAL A 153 -12.85 4.36 -14.82
C VAL A 153 -13.93 5.38 -15.22
N ASP A 154 -15.04 4.94 -15.78
CA ASP A 154 -16.18 5.76 -16.21
C ASP A 154 -17.31 5.85 -15.19
N LYS A 155 -17.20 5.14 -14.05
CA LYS A 155 -18.19 5.14 -12.97
C LYS A 155 -17.62 5.73 -11.70
N ASP A 156 -18.46 6.42 -10.95
CA ASP A 156 -18.06 7.03 -9.69
C ASP A 156 -17.58 5.97 -8.69
N LEU A 157 -16.58 6.34 -7.91
CA LEU A 157 -15.95 5.49 -6.91
C LEU A 157 -16.03 6.21 -5.56
N GLU A 158 -16.24 5.46 -4.48
CA GLU A 158 -16.11 6.00 -3.13
C GLU A 158 -15.10 5.16 -2.35
N ILE A 159 -14.24 5.83 -1.59
CA ILE A 159 -13.42 5.18 -0.57
C ILE A 159 -13.85 5.72 0.78
N ALA A 160 -14.26 4.82 1.68
CA ALA A 160 -14.62 5.16 3.04
C ALA A 160 -13.87 4.28 4.03
N GLY A 161 -13.47 4.82 5.16
CA GLY A 161 -12.85 4.03 6.22
C GLY A 161 -12.93 4.66 7.59
N ALA A 162 -12.62 3.86 8.58
CA ALA A 162 -12.60 4.23 9.99
C ALA A 162 -11.58 3.38 10.77
N VAL A 163 -11.25 3.80 11.98
CA VAL A 163 -10.47 2.99 12.91
C VAL A 163 -11.29 1.78 13.33
N ALA A 164 -10.74 0.59 13.11
CA ALA A 164 -11.36 -0.69 13.45
C ALA A 164 -10.80 -1.29 14.74
N TRP A 165 -9.57 -0.96 15.11
CA TRP A 165 -8.94 -1.44 16.34
C TRP A 165 -7.78 -0.53 16.77
N VAL A 166 -7.53 -0.45 18.09
CA VAL A 166 -6.39 0.29 18.65
C VAL A 166 -5.64 -0.56 19.68
N GLY A 167 -4.31 -0.47 19.65
CA GLY A 167 -3.41 -1.00 20.66
C GLY A 167 -2.92 0.10 21.60
N HIS A 168 -1.68 -0.05 22.10
CA HIS A 168 -1.04 1.04 22.87
C HIS A 168 -0.69 2.22 21.95
N SER A 169 0.08 1.96 20.90
CA SER A 169 0.49 2.96 19.90
C SER A 169 0.07 2.59 18.47
N SER A 170 -0.48 1.40 18.28
CA SER A 170 -0.91 0.90 16.98
C SER A 170 -2.37 1.25 16.71
N ILE A 171 -2.68 1.66 15.48
CA ILE A 171 -4.01 2.03 15.03
C ILE A 171 -4.29 1.21 13.77
N GLN A 172 -5.28 0.33 13.81
CA GLN A 172 -5.72 -0.42 12.65
C GLN A 172 -6.92 0.27 12.02
N ILE A 173 -6.82 0.56 10.73
CA ILE A 173 -7.80 1.30 9.94
C ILE A 173 -8.28 0.39 8.85
N ARG A 174 -9.60 0.22 8.76
CA ARG A 174 -10.25 -0.53 7.69
C ARG A 174 -10.89 0.45 6.73
N MET A 175 -10.63 0.27 5.44
CA MET A 175 -11.19 1.04 4.34
C MET A 175 -11.84 0.10 3.34
N GLU A 176 -12.91 0.58 2.73
CA GLU A 176 -13.64 -0.10 1.68
C GLU A 176 -13.77 0.83 0.50
N ILE A 177 -13.50 0.28 -0.68
CA ILE A 177 -13.75 0.95 -1.95
C ILE A 177 -15.05 0.38 -2.49
N THR A 178 -16.01 1.25 -2.76
CA THR A 178 -17.32 0.92 -3.30
C THR A 178 -17.50 1.56 -4.68
N GLN A 179 -18.09 0.80 -5.60
CA GLN A 179 -18.49 1.28 -6.91
C GLN A 179 -19.82 0.65 -7.29
N LEU A 180 -20.81 1.48 -7.62
CA LEU A 180 -22.12 1.02 -8.08
C LEU A 180 -21.99 0.46 -9.50
N GLN A 181 -22.27 -0.83 -9.68
CA GLN A 181 -22.37 -1.47 -10.98
C GLN A 181 -23.86 -1.75 -11.29
N GLU A 182 -24.26 -1.64 -12.57
CA GLU A 182 -25.68 -1.66 -13.02
C GLU A 182 -26.49 -2.89 -12.58
N LYS A 183 -25.83 -3.96 -12.12
CA LYS A 183 -26.45 -5.24 -11.73
C LYS A 183 -26.18 -5.65 -10.27
N SER A 184 -25.54 -4.81 -9.46
CA SER A 184 -25.15 -5.17 -8.09
C SER A 184 -26.16 -4.69 -7.04
N ILE A 185 -26.45 -5.55 -6.06
CA ILE A 185 -27.13 -5.20 -4.80
C ILE A 185 -26.18 -4.27 -4.00
N PRO A 186 -26.66 -3.31 -3.17
CA PRO A 186 -25.78 -2.38 -2.44
C PRO A 186 -24.63 -3.04 -1.65
N SER A 187 -24.86 -4.22 -1.07
CA SER A 187 -23.84 -4.99 -0.34
C SER A 187 -22.76 -5.61 -1.23
N ASP A 188 -23.01 -5.71 -2.53
CA ASP A 188 -22.11 -6.28 -3.54
C ASP A 188 -21.34 -5.18 -4.31
N SER A 189 -21.41 -3.93 -3.84
CA SER A 189 -20.70 -2.79 -4.42
C SER A 189 -19.23 -2.69 -4.00
N VAL A 190 -18.81 -3.44 -2.97
CA VAL A 190 -17.42 -3.40 -2.47
C VAL A 190 -16.48 -4.07 -3.46
N VAL A 191 -15.63 -3.29 -4.12
CA VAL A 191 -14.66 -3.77 -5.11
C VAL A 191 -13.32 -4.14 -4.47
N LEU A 192 -12.97 -3.50 -3.35
CA LEU A 192 -11.70 -3.69 -2.65
C LEU A 192 -11.87 -3.36 -1.16
N THR A 193 -11.24 -4.16 -0.29
CA THR A 193 -11.13 -3.88 1.15
C THR A 193 -9.66 -3.82 1.50
N ALA A 194 -9.26 -2.78 2.24
CA ALA A 194 -7.88 -2.60 2.65
C ALA A 194 -7.78 -2.30 4.14
N THR A 195 -6.76 -2.88 4.79
CA THR A 195 -6.51 -2.68 6.22
C THR A 195 -5.10 -2.16 6.40
N PHE A 196 -4.98 -0.97 6.99
CA PHE A 196 -3.71 -0.31 7.24
C PHE A 196 -3.44 -0.30 8.74
N THR A 197 -2.21 -0.57 9.14
CA THR A 197 -1.76 -0.40 10.53
C THR A 197 -0.80 0.78 10.60
N PHE A 198 -1.19 1.81 11.34
CA PHE A 198 -0.38 2.95 11.69
C PHE A 198 0.23 2.78 13.08
N VAL A 199 1.37 3.43 13.32
CA VAL A 199 1.95 3.56 14.65
C VAL A 199 2.15 5.02 15.01
N ALA A 200 1.73 5.36 16.22
CA ALA A 200 1.91 6.67 16.82
C ALA A 200 3.23 6.75 17.57
N ARG A 201 4.00 7.80 17.28
CA ARG A 201 5.25 8.12 17.96
C ARG A 201 5.20 9.54 18.49
N ASP A 202 5.86 9.77 19.61
CA ASP A 202 6.05 11.12 20.12
C ASP A 202 7.04 11.86 19.21
N TRP A 203 6.66 13.06 18.77
CA TRP A 203 7.42 13.83 17.79
C TRP A 203 8.83 14.21 18.28
N LYS A 204 9.01 14.46 19.59
CA LYS A 204 10.27 14.93 20.17
C LYS A 204 11.21 13.78 20.48
N THR A 205 10.69 12.69 21.04
CA THR A 205 11.48 11.55 21.52
C THR A 205 11.59 10.42 20.49
N GLY A 206 10.70 10.38 19.49
CA GLY A 206 10.60 9.30 18.51
C GLY A 206 10.10 7.97 19.07
N GLN A 207 9.74 7.93 20.36
CA GLN A 207 9.28 6.74 21.08
C GLN A 207 7.80 6.47 20.84
N SER A 208 7.38 5.24 21.11
CA SER A 208 5.97 4.81 21.07
C SER A 208 5.09 5.71 21.95
N ALA A 209 4.04 6.30 21.38
CA ALA A 209 3.11 7.18 22.10
C ALA A 209 1.72 6.54 22.23
N PRO A 210 1.03 6.74 23.36
CA PRO A 210 -0.32 6.21 23.55
C PRO A 210 -1.33 6.89 22.61
N VAL A 211 -2.34 6.13 22.16
CA VAL A 211 -3.43 6.63 21.28
C VAL A 211 -4.78 6.59 21.99
N ASN A 212 -5.73 7.41 21.51
CA ASN A 212 -7.11 7.42 22.01
C ASN A 212 -7.74 6.02 21.92
N ARG A 213 -8.56 5.67 22.92
CA ARG A 213 -9.25 4.38 23.01
C ARG A 213 -10.37 4.29 21.98
N LEU A 214 -10.71 3.08 21.54
CA LEU A 214 -11.80 2.82 20.61
C LEU A 214 -12.95 2.12 21.34
N LEU A 215 -14.18 2.58 21.09
CA LEU A 215 -15.42 1.93 21.52
C LEU A 215 -16.24 1.55 20.27
N PRO A 216 -16.16 0.29 19.81
CA PRO A 216 -17.01 -0.22 18.73
C PRO A 216 -18.50 -0.06 19.04
N GLU A 217 -19.30 0.36 18.05
CA GLU A 217 -20.73 0.63 18.22
C GLU A 217 -21.58 -0.52 17.67
N THR A 218 -21.29 -0.93 16.43
CA THR A 218 -22.05 -1.96 15.71
C THR A 218 -21.54 -3.38 16.03
N GLU A 219 -22.39 -4.39 15.80
CA GLU A 219 -22.00 -5.80 16.02
C GLU A 219 -20.83 -6.23 15.11
N ASP A 220 -20.80 -5.75 13.87
CA ASP A 220 -19.70 -6.02 12.95
C ASP A 220 -18.39 -5.37 13.43
N GLU A 221 -18.44 -4.13 13.92
CA GLU A 221 -17.27 -3.46 14.51
C GLU A 221 -16.76 -4.18 15.75
N LYS A 222 -17.66 -4.61 16.65
CA LYS A 222 -17.31 -5.38 17.86
C LYS A 222 -16.62 -6.68 17.49
N LYS A 223 -17.18 -7.42 16.54
CA LYS A 223 -16.60 -8.67 16.04
C LYS A 223 -15.20 -8.47 15.48
N LEU A 224 -15.01 -7.45 14.62
CA LEU A 224 -13.70 -7.13 14.04
C LEU A 224 -12.68 -6.73 15.12
N PHE A 225 -13.13 -5.96 16.11
CA PHE A 225 -12.30 -5.55 17.23
C PHE A 225 -11.83 -6.76 18.04
N GLU A 226 -12.74 -7.67 18.41
CA GLU A 226 -12.44 -8.88 19.17
C GLU A 226 -11.51 -9.84 18.42
N GLU A 227 -11.78 -10.08 17.13
CA GLU A 227 -10.92 -10.91 16.27
C GLU A 227 -9.49 -10.36 16.24
N ARG A 228 -9.34 -9.03 16.11
CA ARG A 228 -8.03 -8.40 16.11
C ARG A 228 -7.36 -8.47 17.46
N GLU A 229 -8.10 -8.24 18.54
CA GLU A 229 -7.59 -8.30 19.90
C GLU A 229 -7.07 -9.72 20.23
N ALA A 230 -7.78 -10.75 19.79
CA ALA A 230 -7.36 -12.14 19.92
C ALA A 230 -6.07 -12.43 19.13
N ARG A 231 -5.95 -11.92 17.90
CA ARG A 231 -4.72 -12.05 17.09
C ARG A 231 -3.53 -11.33 17.73
N ASP A 232 -3.71 -10.13 18.28
CA ASP A 232 -2.62 -9.40 18.96
C ASP A 232 -2.20 -10.10 20.27
N LYS A 233 -3.16 -10.63 21.05
CA LYS A 233 -2.88 -11.46 22.23
C LYS A 233 -2.07 -12.69 21.86
N LEU A 234 -2.42 -13.38 20.78
CA LEU A 234 -1.67 -14.54 20.29
C LEU A 234 -0.26 -14.15 19.81
N ARG A 235 -0.13 -13.04 19.09
CA ARG A 235 1.16 -12.51 18.62
C ARG A 235 2.10 -12.20 19.79
N LYS A 236 1.60 -11.53 20.83
CA LYS A 236 2.38 -11.23 22.05
C LYS A 236 2.83 -12.51 22.75
N ARG A 237 1.93 -13.49 22.93
CA ARG A 237 2.28 -14.80 23.50
C ARG A 237 3.35 -15.54 22.69
N LYS A 238 3.25 -15.51 21.36
CA LYS A 238 4.28 -16.11 20.47
C LYS A 238 5.62 -15.41 20.61
N LEU A 239 5.65 -14.07 20.67
CA LEU A 239 6.87 -13.31 20.88
C LEU A 239 7.51 -13.63 22.24
N ASP A 240 6.69 -13.71 23.29
CA ASP A 240 7.14 -14.06 24.65
C ASP A 240 7.67 -15.50 24.73
N ALA A 241 7.05 -16.43 23.99
CA ALA A 241 7.50 -17.82 23.87
C ALA A 241 8.78 -17.95 23.03
N GLN A 242 8.87 -17.24 21.90
CA GLN A 242 10.03 -17.25 21.01
C GLN A 242 11.26 -16.58 21.64
N THR A 243 11.05 -15.56 22.49
CA THR A 243 12.11 -14.98 23.35
C THR A 243 12.66 -16.02 24.35
N ARG A 244 11.88 -17.07 24.68
CA ARG A 244 12.30 -18.19 25.55
C ARG A 244 12.85 -19.40 24.79
N GLU A 245 12.56 -19.54 23.49
CA GLU A 245 12.96 -20.68 22.64
C GLU A 245 14.23 -20.44 21.79
N LEU A 246 14.85 -19.27 21.84
CA LEU A 246 16.08 -18.91 21.11
C LEU A 246 17.35 -19.73 21.50
N GLU A 247 17.21 -20.85 22.22
CA GLU A 247 18.30 -21.76 22.62
C GLU A 247 18.34 -23.11 21.87
N TRP A 248 17.48 -23.38 20.88
CA TRP A 248 17.62 -24.60 20.06
C TRP A 248 17.48 -24.33 18.56
N GLY A 249 18.56 -24.63 17.81
CA GLY A 249 18.66 -24.41 16.37
C GLY A 249 17.58 -25.13 15.57
N GLY A 250 16.91 -24.40 14.67
CA GLY A 250 15.77 -24.86 13.89
C GLY A 250 16.12 -26.00 12.92
N GLN A 251 15.34 -27.08 13.00
CA GLN A 251 15.32 -28.15 12.00
C GLN A 251 14.64 -27.64 10.72
N ARG A 252 15.34 -27.76 9.58
CA ARG A 252 14.76 -27.54 8.24
C ARG A 252 13.89 -28.75 7.88
N HIS A 253 12.70 -28.53 7.31
CA HIS A 253 11.87 -29.64 6.86
C HIS A 253 12.52 -30.32 5.62
N HIS A 254 12.49 -31.65 5.59
CA HIS A 254 13.11 -32.45 4.52
C HIS A 254 12.38 -32.29 3.16
N GLU A 255 11.10 -31.91 3.18
CA GLU A 255 10.28 -31.69 1.97
C GLU A 255 10.72 -30.44 1.18
N ASP A 256 11.14 -29.39 1.89
CA ASP A 256 11.60 -28.10 1.35
C ASP A 256 12.85 -28.27 0.48
N VAL A 257 13.79 -29.11 0.94
CA VAL A 257 15.03 -29.42 0.21
C VAL A 257 14.74 -30.16 -1.10
N GLY A 258 13.74 -31.03 -1.11
CA GLY A 258 13.33 -31.76 -2.32
C GLY A 258 12.72 -30.84 -3.38
N PHE A 259 11.87 -29.90 -2.96
CA PHE A 259 11.29 -28.90 -3.86
C PHE A 259 12.34 -27.93 -4.40
N LEU A 260 13.23 -27.41 -3.54
CA LEU A 260 14.34 -26.55 -3.93
C LEU A 260 15.22 -27.21 -5.01
N LYS A 261 15.57 -28.49 -4.83
CA LYS A 261 16.33 -29.27 -5.81
C LYS A 261 15.61 -29.38 -7.16
N ARG A 262 14.29 -29.51 -7.18
CA ARG A 262 13.51 -29.56 -8.43
C ARG A 262 13.53 -28.22 -9.15
N LEU A 263 13.28 -27.11 -8.45
CA LEU A 263 13.36 -25.77 -9.02
C LEU A 263 14.74 -25.50 -9.64
N LEU A 264 15.81 -25.87 -8.93
CA LEU A 264 17.17 -25.69 -9.40
C LEU A 264 17.54 -26.61 -10.56
N ALA A 265 17.00 -27.83 -10.63
CA ALA A 265 17.30 -28.75 -11.72
C ALA A 265 16.88 -28.15 -13.07
N GLU A 266 15.73 -27.49 -13.13
CA GLU A 266 15.23 -26.82 -14.34
C GLU A 266 16.09 -25.61 -14.70
N GLY A 267 16.38 -24.73 -13.73
CA GLY A 267 17.24 -23.56 -13.95
C GLY A 267 18.69 -23.91 -14.34
N ARG A 268 19.21 -25.06 -13.89
CA ARG A 268 20.54 -25.56 -14.30
C ARG A 268 20.58 -25.95 -15.78
N VAL A 269 19.49 -26.46 -16.35
CA VAL A 269 19.45 -26.73 -17.80
C VAL A 269 19.65 -25.43 -18.57
N PHE A 270 19.01 -24.33 -18.15
CA PHE A 270 19.22 -23.02 -18.75
C PHE A 270 20.66 -22.50 -18.60
N CYS A 271 21.30 -22.74 -17.44
CA CYS A 271 22.65 -22.25 -17.18
C CYS A 271 23.73 -23.07 -17.90
N ASP A 272 23.62 -24.40 -17.83
CA ASP A 272 24.67 -25.33 -18.28
C ASP A 272 24.43 -25.83 -19.72
N LEU A 273 23.17 -25.93 -20.15
CA LEU A 273 22.74 -26.54 -21.42
C LEU A 273 21.69 -25.67 -22.14
N PRO A 274 21.94 -24.37 -22.40
CA PRO A 274 20.91 -23.43 -22.87
C PRO A 274 20.24 -23.83 -24.20
N ALA A 275 20.93 -24.58 -25.07
CA ALA A 275 20.36 -25.06 -26.32
C ALA A 275 19.29 -26.16 -26.14
N LEU A 276 19.26 -26.81 -24.98
CA LEU A 276 18.30 -27.87 -24.61
C LEU A 276 17.23 -27.38 -23.63
N ALA A 277 17.27 -26.10 -23.24
CA ALA A 277 16.31 -25.52 -22.31
C ALA A 277 14.91 -25.44 -22.94
N ASP A 278 13.88 -25.60 -22.10
CA ASP A 278 12.49 -25.47 -22.53
C ASP A 278 12.21 -24.05 -23.03
N ARG A 279 11.59 -23.93 -24.21
CA ARG A 279 11.29 -22.63 -24.82
C ARG A 279 10.14 -21.90 -24.12
N ASP A 280 9.31 -22.63 -23.40
CA ASP A 280 8.20 -22.09 -22.62
C ASP A 280 8.63 -21.70 -21.20
N SER A 281 9.93 -21.73 -20.90
CA SER A 281 10.50 -21.32 -19.62
C SER A 281 11.51 -20.17 -19.78
N ILE A 282 11.78 -19.43 -18.71
CA ILE A 282 12.79 -18.35 -18.68
C ILE A 282 13.42 -18.22 -17.29
N LEU A 283 14.67 -17.79 -17.23
CA LEU A 283 15.34 -17.52 -15.96
C LEU A 283 14.77 -16.28 -15.28
N MET A 284 14.66 -16.34 -13.95
CA MET A 284 14.16 -15.25 -13.12
C MET A 284 14.91 -13.93 -13.36
N ARG A 285 16.24 -13.99 -13.41
CA ARG A 285 17.12 -12.82 -13.67
C ARG A 285 16.86 -12.12 -15.01
N ASP A 286 16.33 -12.84 -15.99
CA ASP A 286 16.05 -12.31 -17.34
C ASP A 286 14.68 -11.60 -17.40
N THR A 287 13.91 -11.65 -16.30
CA THR A 287 12.65 -10.91 -16.14
C THR A 287 12.79 -9.60 -15.37
N CYS A 288 14.01 -9.25 -14.95
CA CYS A 288 14.24 -8.15 -14.04
C CYS A 288 14.11 -6.77 -14.69
N LEU A 289 13.52 -5.82 -13.97
CA LEU A 289 13.57 -4.38 -14.30
C LEU A 289 14.08 -3.59 -13.09
N GLU A 290 14.64 -2.40 -13.34
CA GLU A 290 15.10 -1.50 -12.29
C GLU A 290 14.63 -0.06 -12.57
N ASN A 291 14.29 0.67 -11.52
CA ASN A 291 13.99 2.10 -11.57
C ASN A 291 14.64 2.81 -10.39
N SER A 292 15.20 3.99 -10.61
CA SER A 292 15.98 4.71 -9.61
C SER A 292 15.62 6.19 -9.59
N LEU A 293 15.50 6.77 -8.39
CA LEU A 293 15.15 8.18 -8.22
C LEU A 293 15.73 8.75 -6.92
N ILE A 294 15.97 10.05 -6.92
CA ILE A 294 16.26 10.81 -5.70
C ILE A 294 14.93 11.24 -5.08
N CYS A 295 14.74 10.95 -3.79
CA CYS A 295 13.55 11.33 -3.05
C CYS A 295 13.48 12.86 -2.89
N GLN A 296 12.54 13.50 -3.56
CA GLN A 296 12.40 14.96 -3.61
C GLN A 296 11.53 15.49 -2.47
N PRO A 297 11.69 16.77 -2.06
CA PRO A 297 10.83 17.39 -1.04
C PRO A 297 9.33 17.32 -1.35
N GLN A 298 8.95 17.31 -2.63
CA GLN A 298 7.57 17.19 -3.08
C GLN A 298 6.99 15.76 -2.92
N GLN A 299 7.74 14.82 -2.36
CA GLN A 299 7.29 13.44 -2.13
C GLN A 299 7.16 13.12 -0.63
N ARG A 300 7.40 14.13 0.23
CA ARG A 300 7.37 13.96 1.68
C ARG A 300 5.94 14.00 2.20
N ASN A 301 5.64 13.18 3.20
CA ASN A 301 4.55 13.48 4.10
C ASN A 301 4.84 14.78 4.87
N PRO A 302 3.81 15.36 5.47
CA PRO A 302 3.93 16.49 6.39
C PRO A 302 4.96 16.36 7.52
N HIS A 303 5.41 15.14 7.82
CA HIS A 303 6.46 14.86 8.80
C HIS A 303 7.88 14.87 8.21
N GLY A 304 8.04 15.21 6.93
CA GLY A 304 9.33 15.30 6.25
C GLY A 304 9.90 13.97 5.75
N ARG A 305 9.14 12.87 5.83
CA ARG A 305 9.56 11.52 5.37
C ARG A 305 8.83 11.14 4.11
N ILE A 306 9.40 10.25 3.30
CA ILE A 306 8.67 9.65 2.18
C ILE A 306 7.59 8.73 2.75
N PHE A 307 6.36 8.91 2.30
CA PHE A 307 5.20 8.20 2.84
C PHE A 307 4.99 6.83 2.17
N GLY A 308 4.28 5.93 2.86
CA GLY A 308 4.11 4.55 2.44
C GLY A 308 3.40 4.43 1.09
N GLY A 309 2.39 5.28 0.87
CA GLY A 309 1.65 5.40 -0.38
C GLY A 309 2.53 5.66 -1.61
N PHE A 310 3.52 6.55 -1.49
CA PHE A 310 4.46 6.82 -2.57
C PHE A 310 5.31 5.58 -2.91
N LEU A 311 5.80 4.86 -1.90
CA LEU A 311 6.57 3.64 -2.13
C LEU A 311 5.71 2.56 -2.80
N MET A 312 4.46 2.40 -2.36
CA MET A 312 3.51 1.46 -2.97
C MET A 312 3.21 1.82 -4.43
N LEU A 313 2.96 3.11 -4.73
CA LEU A 313 2.76 3.59 -6.10
C LEU A 313 3.95 3.23 -6.99
N ARG A 314 5.17 3.57 -6.56
CA ARG A 314 6.39 3.31 -7.35
C ARG A 314 6.67 1.83 -7.53
N ALA A 315 6.47 1.04 -6.47
CA ALA A 315 6.61 -0.41 -6.55
C ALA A 315 5.58 -1.01 -7.50
N PHE A 316 4.32 -0.55 -7.46
CA PHE A 316 3.27 -1.01 -8.36
C PHE A 316 3.58 -0.66 -9.82
N GLU A 317 4.00 0.58 -10.12
CA GLU A 317 4.34 1.00 -11.49
C GLU A 317 5.46 0.13 -12.09
N LEU A 318 6.47 -0.20 -11.28
CA LEU A 318 7.55 -1.08 -11.71
C LEU A 318 7.08 -2.54 -11.87
N ALA A 319 6.26 -3.05 -10.94
CA ALA A 319 5.70 -4.39 -11.03
C ALA A 319 4.82 -4.57 -12.26
N PHE A 320 3.96 -3.59 -12.55
CA PHE A 320 3.12 -3.56 -13.74
C PHE A 320 3.99 -3.58 -15.01
N SER A 321 5.04 -2.75 -15.07
CA SER A 321 5.97 -2.73 -16.21
C SER A 321 6.70 -4.07 -16.40
N THR A 322 7.01 -4.74 -15.29
CA THR A 322 7.65 -6.07 -15.28
C THR A 322 6.70 -7.12 -15.83
N ALA A 323 5.46 -7.17 -15.35
CA ALA A 323 4.42 -8.04 -15.88
C ALA A 323 4.19 -7.79 -17.38
N TYR A 324 4.11 -6.52 -17.77
CA TYR A 324 3.82 -6.15 -19.15
C TYR A 324 4.95 -6.56 -20.09
N THR A 325 6.21 -6.31 -19.72
CA THR A 325 7.38 -6.74 -20.50
C THR A 325 7.49 -8.26 -20.57
N PHE A 326 7.15 -8.95 -19.48
CA PHE A 326 7.21 -10.41 -19.39
C PHE A 326 6.19 -11.11 -20.30
N VAL A 327 4.94 -10.64 -20.32
CA VAL A 327 3.86 -11.30 -21.08
C VAL A 327 3.66 -10.70 -22.47
N GLY A 328 4.05 -9.44 -22.67
CA GLY A 328 3.77 -8.69 -23.90
C GLY A 328 2.29 -8.34 -24.09
N GLN A 329 1.49 -8.43 -23.02
CA GLN A 329 0.06 -8.12 -23.00
C GLN A 329 -0.30 -7.35 -21.73
N MET A 330 -1.38 -6.57 -21.78
CA MET A 330 -1.84 -5.75 -20.67
C MET A 330 -2.05 -6.61 -19.40
N PRO A 331 -1.29 -6.37 -18.32
CA PRO A 331 -1.45 -7.09 -17.07
C PRO A 331 -2.72 -6.64 -16.33
N CYS A 332 -3.46 -7.60 -15.79
CA CYS A 332 -4.60 -7.35 -14.90
C CYS A 332 -4.14 -7.54 -13.45
N PHE A 333 -4.25 -6.49 -12.63
CA PHE A 333 -3.92 -6.57 -11.20
C PHE A 333 -4.95 -7.42 -10.43
N LEU A 334 -4.46 -8.27 -9.52
CA LEU A 334 -5.30 -9.11 -8.66
C LEU A 334 -5.12 -8.81 -7.18
N GLU A 335 -3.87 -8.78 -6.72
CA GLU A 335 -3.58 -8.51 -5.31
C GLU A 335 -2.19 -7.93 -5.09
N VAL A 336 -2.06 -7.18 -4.00
CA VAL A 336 -0.78 -6.88 -3.37
C VAL A 336 -0.78 -7.56 -2.00
N ASP A 337 0.27 -8.31 -1.69
CA ASP A 337 0.35 -9.01 -0.41
C ASP A 337 0.69 -8.08 0.75
N HIS A 338 0.66 -8.61 1.97
CA HIS A 338 1.04 -7.91 3.19
C HIS A 338 2.39 -7.20 3.06
N VAL A 339 2.41 -5.88 3.31
CA VAL A 339 3.60 -5.03 3.24
C VAL A 339 3.98 -4.56 4.65
N ASN A 340 5.26 -4.67 5.01
CA ASN A 340 5.81 -4.09 6.23
C ASN A 340 6.72 -2.90 5.91
N PHE A 341 6.51 -1.78 6.59
CA PHE A 341 7.33 -0.57 6.49
C PHE A 341 8.29 -0.48 7.68
N LEU A 342 9.35 -1.29 7.63
CA LEU A 342 10.29 -1.45 8.74
C LEU A 342 11.27 -0.29 8.87
N LYS A 343 11.74 0.24 7.73
CA LYS A 343 12.74 1.31 7.68
C LYS A 343 12.14 2.57 7.04
N PRO A 344 12.36 3.76 7.64
CA PRO A 344 11.91 5.01 7.03
C PRO A 344 12.76 5.35 5.80
N VAL A 345 12.11 5.97 4.81
CA VAL A 345 12.76 6.59 3.66
C VAL A 345 12.60 8.10 3.79
N ASN A 346 13.68 8.86 3.59
CA ASN A 346 13.71 10.31 3.81
C ASN A 346 13.90 11.08 2.50
N VAL A 347 13.55 12.35 2.52
CA VAL A 347 13.92 13.28 1.43
C VAL A 347 15.45 13.30 1.30
N GLY A 348 15.94 13.23 0.07
CA GLY A 348 17.35 13.14 -0.27
C GLY A 348 17.90 11.72 -0.36
N ASP A 349 17.21 10.70 0.16
CA ASP A 349 17.63 9.31 -0.02
C ASP A 349 17.62 8.93 -1.52
N PHE A 350 18.65 8.19 -1.96
CA PHE A 350 18.68 7.61 -3.30
C PHE A 350 17.96 6.25 -3.29
N LEU A 351 16.76 6.24 -3.86
CA LEU A 351 15.85 5.11 -3.84
C LEU A 351 15.94 4.34 -5.16
N ARG A 352 16.25 3.04 -5.07
CA ARG A 352 16.34 2.13 -6.20
C ARG A 352 15.34 0.98 -6.03
N PHE A 353 14.42 0.84 -6.95
CA PHE A 353 13.51 -0.28 -7.03
C PHE A 353 14.05 -1.32 -8.00
N LYS A 354 14.03 -2.59 -7.60
CA LYS A 354 14.34 -3.74 -8.46
C LYS A 354 13.15 -4.68 -8.44
N SER A 355 12.71 -5.11 -9.61
CA SER A 355 11.61 -6.05 -9.74
C SER A 355 12.03 -7.27 -10.53
N CYS A 356 11.35 -8.40 -10.28
CA CYS A 356 11.45 -9.59 -11.10
C CYS A 356 10.15 -10.40 -11.01
N VAL A 357 9.84 -11.19 -12.03
CA VAL A 357 8.81 -12.23 -11.91
C VAL A 357 9.42 -13.34 -11.06
N LEU A 358 8.93 -13.50 -9.83
CA LEU A 358 9.48 -14.47 -8.88
C LEU A 358 9.12 -15.91 -9.29
N TYR A 359 7.84 -16.14 -9.61
CA TYR A 359 7.37 -17.41 -10.19
C TYR A 359 6.00 -17.22 -10.85
N THR A 360 5.61 -18.22 -11.64
CA THR A 360 4.32 -18.29 -12.32
C THR A 360 3.51 -19.49 -11.83
N GLN A 361 2.20 -19.35 -11.76
CA GLN A 361 1.28 -20.45 -11.45
C GLN A 361 0.44 -20.73 -12.70
N LEU A 362 0.77 -21.82 -13.39
CA LEU A 362 0.19 -22.18 -14.68
C LEU A 362 -0.80 -23.36 -14.59
N GLN A 363 -1.10 -23.83 -13.37
CA GLN A 363 -1.95 -25.01 -13.14
C GLN A 363 -3.41 -24.76 -13.55
N ASN A 364 -3.87 -23.51 -13.49
CA ASN A 364 -5.17 -23.10 -13.99
C ASN A 364 -5.01 -22.34 -15.32
N PRO A 365 -5.28 -22.96 -16.48
CA PRO A 365 -5.14 -22.30 -17.78
C PRO A 365 -6.10 -21.12 -17.99
N GLU A 366 -7.22 -21.08 -17.27
CA GLU A 366 -8.19 -19.99 -17.36
C GLU A 366 -7.74 -18.73 -16.62
N GLN A 367 -6.84 -18.90 -15.64
CA GLN A 367 -6.31 -17.81 -14.84
C GLN A 367 -4.86 -18.09 -14.40
N PRO A 368 -3.91 -18.04 -15.34
CA PRO A 368 -2.49 -18.10 -15.01
C PRO A 368 -2.09 -16.87 -14.17
N LEU A 369 -1.25 -17.10 -13.17
CA LEU A 369 -0.85 -16.05 -12.22
C LEU A 369 0.65 -15.76 -12.35
N ILE A 370 0.98 -14.47 -12.27
CA ILE A 370 2.34 -13.94 -12.35
C ILE A 370 2.62 -13.28 -11.01
N ASN A 371 3.55 -13.85 -10.24
CA ASN A 371 3.93 -13.35 -8.93
C ASN A 371 5.20 -12.53 -9.09
N ILE A 372 5.11 -11.23 -8.81
CA ILE A 372 6.20 -10.27 -8.99
C ILE A 372 6.65 -9.78 -7.63
N GLU A 373 7.96 -9.84 -7.41
CA GLU A 373 8.60 -9.20 -6.27
C GLU A 373 9.17 -7.86 -6.71
N VAL A 374 9.05 -6.85 -5.84
CA VAL A 374 9.74 -5.57 -5.97
C VAL A 374 10.46 -5.23 -4.67
N GLU A 375 11.78 -5.09 -4.71
CA GLU A 375 12.59 -4.62 -3.60
C GLU A 375 12.90 -3.13 -3.75
N ALA A 376 12.66 -2.35 -2.69
CA ALA A 376 13.08 -0.97 -2.58
C ALA A 376 14.36 -0.87 -1.75
N HIS A 377 15.41 -0.33 -2.36
CA HIS A 377 16.73 -0.13 -1.77
C HIS A 377 16.98 1.35 -1.53
N VAL A 378 17.35 1.72 -0.31
CA VAL A 378 17.94 3.04 -0.02
C VAL A 378 19.44 2.91 -0.08
N THR A 379 20.05 3.72 -0.95
CA THR A 379 21.50 3.75 -1.18
C THR A 379 22.06 5.08 -0.72
N ARG A 380 23.18 5.06 0.01
CA ARG A 380 23.91 6.26 0.45
C ARG A 380 25.36 6.15 -0.01
N PRO A 381 25.68 6.64 -1.22
CA PRO A 381 27.01 6.51 -1.81
C PRO A 381 28.13 7.06 -0.91
N GLU A 382 27.88 8.17 -0.22
CA GLU A 382 28.79 8.81 0.72
C GLU A 382 29.11 7.93 1.94
N LEU A 383 28.17 7.08 2.36
CA LEU A 383 28.37 6.11 3.45
C LEU A 383 28.77 4.72 2.94
N ARG A 384 28.77 4.51 1.61
CA ARG A 384 28.97 3.20 0.96
C ARG A 384 28.00 2.13 1.45
N THR A 385 26.76 2.52 1.75
CA THR A 385 25.70 1.60 2.21
C THR A 385 24.58 1.49 1.19
N SER A 386 23.97 0.30 1.11
CA SER A 386 22.76 0.02 0.33
C SER A 386 21.96 -1.02 1.10
N GLU A 387 20.71 -0.68 1.44
CA GLU A 387 19.86 -1.54 2.26
C GLU A 387 18.46 -1.64 1.68
N ILE A 388 17.88 -2.84 1.73
CA ILE A 388 16.46 -3.04 1.45
C ILE A 388 15.67 -2.39 2.58
N THR A 389 14.76 -1.49 2.23
CA THR A 389 13.81 -0.87 3.17
C THR A 389 12.47 -1.55 3.15
N ASN A 390 12.04 -2.00 1.97
CA ASN A 390 10.74 -2.61 1.73
C ASN A 390 10.81 -3.64 0.62
N THR A 391 10.00 -4.69 0.74
CA THR A 391 9.76 -5.65 -0.32
C THR A 391 8.25 -5.74 -0.53
N PHE A 392 7.82 -5.71 -1.79
CA PHE A 392 6.43 -5.76 -2.21
C PHE A 392 6.21 -6.99 -3.08
N TYR A 393 5.06 -7.64 -2.91
CA TYR A 393 4.65 -8.78 -3.73
C TYR A 393 3.33 -8.45 -4.41
N PHE A 394 3.33 -8.48 -5.73
CA PHE A 394 2.16 -8.22 -6.55
C PHE A 394 1.80 -9.46 -7.36
N LYS A 395 0.51 -9.71 -7.50
CA LYS A 395 -0.02 -10.77 -8.34
C LYS A 395 -0.79 -10.17 -9.50
N PHE A 396 -0.42 -10.59 -10.69
CA PHE A 396 -1.08 -10.21 -11.93
C PHE A 396 -1.59 -11.45 -12.67
N THR A 397 -2.54 -11.23 -13.55
CA THR A 397 -2.95 -12.17 -14.59
C THR A 397 -3.08 -11.43 -15.92
N VAL A 398 -3.63 -12.07 -16.94
CA VAL A 398 -4.00 -11.42 -18.20
C VAL A 398 -5.48 -11.66 -18.48
N ASN A 399 -6.08 -10.77 -19.28
CA ASN A 399 -7.47 -10.89 -19.65
C ASN A 399 -7.77 -12.24 -20.34
N HIS A 400 -8.90 -12.86 -20.01
CA HIS A 400 -9.37 -14.10 -20.59
C HIS A 400 -9.42 -14.07 -22.13
N ASP A 401 -9.84 -12.95 -22.74
CA ASP A 401 -9.90 -12.84 -24.20
C ASP A 401 -8.51 -12.94 -24.85
N THR A 402 -7.48 -12.49 -24.14
CA THR A 402 -6.08 -12.61 -24.55
C THR A 402 -5.60 -14.06 -24.46
N LEU A 403 -6.00 -14.79 -23.42
CA LEU A 403 -5.71 -16.22 -23.27
C LEU A 403 -6.39 -17.04 -24.38
N LYS A 404 -7.64 -16.72 -24.74
CA LYS A 404 -8.35 -17.36 -25.86
C LYS A 404 -7.67 -17.15 -27.21
N LYS A 405 -6.91 -16.07 -27.38
CA LYS A 405 -6.11 -15.80 -28.58
C LYS A 405 -4.79 -16.58 -28.63
N GLY A 406 -4.54 -17.45 -27.64
CA GLY A 406 -3.39 -18.35 -27.62
C GLY A 406 -2.13 -17.77 -26.98
N VAL A 407 -2.24 -16.68 -26.21
CA VAL A 407 -1.10 -16.15 -25.44
C VAL A 407 -0.78 -17.11 -24.30
N SER A 408 0.42 -17.70 -24.32
CA SER A 408 0.96 -18.51 -23.23
C SER A 408 1.86 -17.66 -22.32
N ILE A 409 1.72 -17.84 -21.01
CA ILE A 409 2.65 -17.29 -20.02
C ILE A 409 3.75 -18.32 -19.80
N ARG A 410 5.01 -17.88 -19.90
CA ARG A 410 6.17 -18.75 -19.68
C ARG A 410 6.30 -19.14 -18.22
N ASN A 411 6.86 -20.31 -17.96
CA ASN A 411 7.31 -20.69 -16.62
C ASN A 411 8.56 -19.88 -16.25
N VAL A 412 8.69 -19.50 -14.97
CA VAL A 412 9.88 -18.80 -14.48
C VAL A 412 10.66 -19.68 -13.52
N VAL A 413 11.96 -19.80 -13.77
CA VAL A 413 12.84 -20.70 -13.04
C VAL A 413 14.03 -19.96 -12.40
N PRO A 414 14.43 -20.32 -11.17
CA PRO A 414 15.58 -19.71 -10.51
C PRO A 414 16.90 -20.26 -11.06
N ALA A 415 17.89 -19.39 -11.24
CA ALA A 415 19.25 -19.74 -11.64
C ALA A 415 20.12 -20.18 -10.45
N THR A 416 19.87 -19.62 -9.26
CA THR A 416 20.71 -19.79 -8.06
C THR A 416 19.92 -20.33 -6.87
N GLU A 417 20.63 -20.86 -5.86
CA GLU A 417 19.99 -21.35 -4.64
C GLU A 417 19.29 -20.22 -3.88
N GLU A 418 19.84 -19.01 -3.90
CA GLU A 418 19.25 -17.82 -3.32
C GLU A 418 17.90 -17.48 -3.97
N GLU A 419 17.84 -17.48 -5.29
CA GLU A 419 16.60 -17.25 -6.03
C GLU A 419 15.57 -18.34 -5.75
N ALA A 420 16.00 -19.61 -5.75
CA ALA A 420 15.11 -20.74 -5.48
C ALA A 420 14.56 -20.71 -4.05
N ARG A 421 15.35 -20.24 -3.08
CA ARG A 421 14.92 -20.07 -1.69
C ARG A 421 13.88 -18.96 -1.58
N ARG A 422 14.08 -17.83 -2.25
CA ARG A 422 13.09 -16.74 -2.30
C ARG A 422 11.75 -17.20 -2.86
N VAL A 423 11.76 -18.01 -3.92
CA VAL A 423 10.55 -18.62 -4.49
C VAL A 423 9.86 -19.51 -3.45
N LEU A 424 10.60 -20.40 -2.79
CA LEU A 424 10.06 -21.31 -1.79
C LEU A 424 9.44 -20.57 -0.60
N GLU A 425 10.20 -19.65 0.03
CA GLU A 425 9.73 -18.84 1.16
C GLU A 425 8.43 -18.11 0.82
N ARG A 426 8.34 -17.61 -0.41
CA ARG A 426 7.13 -16.94 -0.89
C ARG A 426 5.94 -17.90 -1.03
N MET A 427 6.14 -19.05 -1.67
CA MET A 427 5.07 -20.05 -1.84
C MET A 427 4.58 -20.60 -0.49
N GLU A 428 5.46 -20.73 0.51
CA GLU A 428 5.09 -21.10 1.87
C GLU A 428 4.27 -20.01 2.57
N ALA A 429 4.70 -18.75 2.48
CA ALA A 429 3.96 -17.63 3.02
C ALA A 429 2.51 -17.62 2.47
N GLU A 430 2.32 -17.83 1.17
CA GLU A 430 0.99 -17.91 0.56
C GLU A 430 0.13 -19.04 1.14
N LYS A 431 0.71 -20.23 1.36
CA LYS A 431 0.00 -21.38 1.95
C LYS A 431 -0.44 -21.08 3.39
N ILE A 432 0.44 -20.45 4.18
CA ILE A 432 0.14 -20.06 5.56
C ILE A 432 -1.02 -19.07 5.58
N PHE A 433 -0.96 -18.02 4.76
CA PHE A 433 -2.06 -17.04 4.69
C PHE A 433 -3.38 -17.67 4.23
N ALA A 434 -3.36 -18.60 3.26
CA ALA A 434 -4.55 -19.33 2.83
C ALA A 434 -5.14 -20.23 3.93
N SER A 435 -4.30 -20.77 4.82
CA SER A 435 -4.75 -21.60 5.95
C SER A 435 -5.34 -20.80 7.12
N VAL A 436 -4.93 -19.53 7.27
CA VAL A 436 -5.41 -18.63 8.35
C VAL A 436 -6.73 -17.93 7.99
N GLN A 437 -7.08 -17.85 6.71
CA GLN A 437 -8.33 -17.24 6.23
C GLN A 437 -9.49 -18.24 6.05
N ARG A 438 -9.25 -19.55 6.16
CA ARG A 438 -10.29 -20.59 6.26
C ARG A 438 -10.64 -20.83 7.71
#